data_AF-A0A940PNN6-F1
#
_entry.id   AF-A0A940PNN6-F1
#
_cell.length_a   1.000
_cell.length_b   1.000
_cell.length_c   1.000
_cell.angle_alpha   90.00
_cell.angle_beta   90.00
_cell.angle_gamma   90.00
#
_symmetry.space_group_name_H-M   'P 1'
#
loop_
_entity.id
_entity.type
_entity.pdbx_description
1 polymer ?
#
loop_
_entity_poly.entity_id
_entity_poly.type
_entity_poly.pdbx_seq_one_letter_code
_entity_poly.pdbx_strand_id
1 'polypeptide(L)'
;MFESTSLAIHRLPLPSGSFRGNNEITREEAAVLLGRTWAYIQSRTGAAPGNTGTTRSGSFTDQEGISGYALEAVEYARFIGLINGYEDGSFRPQGYANRAETVSMILNLLQKAMFINP
;
A
#
# COMPACT_ATOMS: atom_id res chain seq x y z
N MET A 1 -17.32 6.21 3.71
CA MET A 1 -16.80 6.18 2.32
C MET A 1 -15.76 5.06 2.09
N PHE A 2 -15.09 4.53 3.13
CA PHE A 2 -14.00 3.53 2.97
C PHE A 2 -14.38 2.05 3.20
N GLU A 3 -15.65 1.71 3.47
CA GLU A 3 -16.06 0.29 3.48
C GLU A 3 -16.21 -0.27 2.06
N SER A 4 -16.54 0.57 1.08
CA SER A 4 -16.62 0.17 -0.34
C SER A 4 -15.24 -0.01 -0.99
N THR A 5 -14.19 0.63 -0.46
CA THR A 5 -12.81 0.55 -1.03
C THR A 5 -12.16 -0.81 -0.74
N SER A 6 -12.56 -1.49 0.34
CA SER A 6 -12.06 -2.84 0.65
C SER A 6 -12.46 -3.89 -0.40
N LEU A 7 -13.57 -3.67 -1.13
CA LEU A 7 -14.03 -4.55 -2.20
C LEU A 7 -13.36 -4.26 -3.55
N ALA A 8 -12.99 -2.99 -3.80
CA ALA A 8 -12.33 -2.57 -5.03
C ALA A 8 -10.84 -2.97 -5.08
N ILE A 9 -10.13 -2.86 -3.94
CA ILE A 9 -8.70 -3.23 -3.84
C ILE A 9 -8.44 -4.71 -4.14
N HIS A 10 -9.39 -5.61 -3.80
CA HIS A 10 -9.28 -7.04 -4.10
C HIS A 10 -9.25 -7.35 -5.61
N ARG A 11 -9.76 -6.45 -6.47
CA ARG A 11 -9.89 -6.66 -7.92
C ARG A 11 -8.96 -5.78 -8.76
N LEU A 12 -8.01 -5.07 -8.16
CA LEU A 12 -7.08 -4.26 -8.94
C LEU A 12 -6.36 -5.16 -9.97
N PRO A 13 -6.25 -4.78 -11.24
CA PRO A 13 -5.38 -5.48 -12.19
C PRO A 13 -3.92 -5.11 -11.89
N LEU A 14 -3.00 -6.09 -11.87
CA LEU A 14 -1.57 -5.76 -11.97
C LEU A 14 -1.28 -5.38 -13.43
N PRO A 15 -0.32 -4.49 -13.70
CA PRO A 15 0.18 -4.29 -15.05
C PRO A 15 0.79 -5.60 -15.52
N SER A 16 0.17 -6.23 -16.52
CA SER A 16 0.50 -7.55 -17.08
C SER A 16 0.33 -8.73 -16.10
N GLY A 17 -0.58 -9.65 -16.43
CA GLY A 17 -0.77 -10.91 -15.70
C GLY A 17 0.40 -11.91 -15.82
N SER A 18 1.62 -11.44 -16.11
CA SER A 18 2.82 -12.26 -16.18
C SER A 18 3.64 -12.12 -14.90
N PHE A 19 4.17 -13.23 -14.40
CA PHE A 19 5.09 -13.22 -13.26
C PHE A 19 6.48 -12.75 -13.72
N ARG A 20 6.86 -11.52 -13.33
CA ARG A 20 8.12 -10.85 -13.72
C ARG A 20 9.21 -11.02 -12.66
N GLY A 21 9.53 -12.27 -12.31
CA GLY A 21 10.36 -12.61 -11.13
C GLY A 21 11.77 -12.00 -11.07
N ASN A 22 12.33 -11.57 -12.22
CA ASN A 22 13.66 -10.93 -12.28
C ASN A 22 13.60 -9.40 -12.38
N ASN A 23 12.41 -8.80 -12.43
CA ASN A 23 12.24 -7.35 -12.53
C ASN A 23 12.16 -6.71 -11.14
N GLU A 24 12.71 -5.51 -11.02
CA GLU A 24 12.47 -4.65 -9.87
C GLU A 24 11.00 -4.23 -9.82
N ILE A 25 10.46 -4.14 -8.60
CA ILE A 25 9.08 -3.70 -8.36
C ILE A 25 9.05 -2.18 -8.19
N THR A 26 8.16 -1.49 -8.88
CA THR A 26 7.95 -0.06 -8.64
C THR A 26 7.22 0.15 -7.32
N ARG A 27 7.35 1.35 -6.75
CA ARG A 27 6.67 1.68 -5.48
C ARG A 27 5.15 1.64 -5.62
N GLU A 28 4.60 2.02 -6.77
CA GLU A 28 3.16 1.90 -7.01
C GLU A 28 2.69 0.43 -7.12
N GLU A 29 3.48 -0.45 -7.74
CA GLU A 29 3.21 -1.89 -7.77
C GLU A 29 3.27 -2.50 -6.36
N ALA A 30 4.25 -2.08 -5.55
CA ALA A 30 4.38 -2.50 -4.15
C ALA A 30 3.18 -2.05 -3.30
N ALA A 31 2.68 -0.83 -3.51
CA ALA A 31 1.48 -0.34 -2.83
C ALA A 31 0.22 -1.15 -3.18
N VAL A 32 0.05 -1.50 -4.47
CA VAL A 32 -1.02 -2.41 -4.91
C VAL A 32 -0.91 -3.77 -4.22
N LEU A 33 0.30 -4.34 -4.13
CA LEU A 33 0.52 -5.61 -3.45
C LEU A 33 0.17 -5.54 -1.97
N LEU A 34 0.60 -4.49 -1.27
CA LEU A 34 0.28 -4.27 0.14
C LEU A 34 -1.23 -4.13 0.37
N GLY A 35 -1.90 -3.34 -0.46
CA GLY A 35 -3.35 -3.17 -0.38
C GLY A 35 -4.10 -4.49 -0.52
N ARG A 36 -3.69 -5.34 -1.49
CA ARG A 36 -4.29 -6.67 -1.66
C ARG A 36 -4.01 -7.61 -0.51
N THR A 37 -2.77 -7.63 -0.02
CA THR A 37 -2.38 -8.46 1.14
C THR A 37 -3.17 -8.04 2.37
N TRP A 38 -3.34 -6.74 2.61
CA TRP A 38 -4.17 -6.22 3.69
C TRP A 38 -5.64 -6.65 3.53
N ALA A 39 -6.23 -6.47 2.35
CA ALA A 39 -7.59 -6.92 2.07
C ALA A 39 -7.78 -8.43 2.32
N TYR A 40 -6.79 -9.24 1.94
CA TYR A 40 -6.80 -10.68 2.23
C TYR A 40 -6.76 -10.96 3.74
N ILE A 41 -5.86 -10.30 4.48
CA ILE A 41 -5.77 -10.45 5.95
C ILE A 41 -7.09 -10.07 6.61
N GLN A 42 -7.69 -8.93 6.25
CA GLN A 42 -9.00 -8.50 6.76
C GLN A 42 -10.07 -9.57 6.50
N SER A 43 -10.11 -10.13 5.27
CA SER A 43 -11.09 -11.17 4.91
C SER A 43 -10.96 -12.45 5.71
N ARG A 44 -9.75 -12.77 6.20
CA ARG A 44 -9.44 -14.01 6.92
C ARG A 44 -9.52 -13.88 8.44
N THR A 45 -9.20 -12.70 8.96
CA THR A 45 -8.99 -12.49 10.40
C THR A 45 -9.99 -11.52 11.01
N GLY A 46 -10.69 -10.73 10.19
CA GLY A 46 -11.48 -9.60 10.68
C GLY A 46 -10.62 -8.49 11.28
N ALA A 47 -9.30 -8.52 11.08
CA ALA A 47 -8.39 -7.48 11.56
C ALA A 47 -8.84 -6.12 11.01
N ALA A 48 -9.05 -5.15 11.89
CA ALA A 48 -9.18 -3.75 11.52
C ALA A 48 -7.79 -3.10 11.54
N PRO A 49 -7.55 -2.01 10.78
CA PRO A 49 -6.31 -1.28 10.88
C PRO A 49 -6.10 -0.86 12.33
N GLY A 50 -5.08 -1.42 12.99
CA GLY A 50 -4.84 -1.15 14.41
C GLY A 50 -4.78 0.35 14.72
N ASN A 51 -5.29 0.75 15.88
CA ASN A 51 -5.32 2.12 16.42
C ASN A 51 -3.90 2.64 16.76
N THR A 52 -2.98 2.65 15.81
CA THR A 52 -1.64 3.24 15.99
C THR A 52 -1.62 4.73 15.62
N GLY A 53 -2.73 5.45 15.90
CA GLY A 53 -2.82 6.92 15.86
C GLY A 53 -2.50 7.62 14.52
N THR A 54 -2.24 6.88 13.45
CA THR A 54 -1.62 7.43 12.23
C THR A 54 -2.50 7.20 11.01
N THR A 55 -3.79 7.53 11.10
CA THR A 55 -4.59 7.75 9.88
C THR A 55 -4.12 9.04 9.25
N ARG A 56 -3.50 8.97 8.07
CA ARG A 56 -2.93 10.16 7.42
C ARG A 56 -3.95 10.77 6.46
N SER A 57 -4.25 12.06 6.64
CA SER A 57 -5.07 12.87 5.73
C SER A 57 -4.21 13.51 4.64
N GLY A 58 -4.77 13.74 3.45
CA GLY A 58 -4.10 14.41 2.32
C GLY A 58 -3.60 13.47 1.22
N SER A 59 -2.86 14.07 0.28
CA SER A 59 -2.37 13.46 -0.95
C SER A 59 -0.84 13.58 -1.06
N PHE A 60 -0.21 12.79 -1.93
CA PHE A 60 1.20 12.98 -2.28
C PHE A 60 1.36 14.13 -3.27
N THR A 61 2.50 14.83 -3.22
CA THR A 61 2.79 15.97 -4.12
C THR A 61 2.90 15.56 -5.58
N ASP A 62 3.24 14.29 -5.84
CA ASP A 62 3.37 13.68 -7.16
C ASP A 62 2.24 12.69 -7.47
N GLN A 63 1.05 12.91 -6.90
CA GLN A 63 -0.13 12.07 -7.12
C GLN A 63 -0.51 11.94 -8.60
N GLU A 64 -0.30 12.98 -9.39
CA GLU A 64 -0.55 12.96 -10.85
C GLU A 64 0.35 11.96 -11.59
N GLY A 65 1.50 11.60 -11.02
CA GLY A 65 2.41 10.58 -11.57
C GLY A 65 2.03 9.15 -11.19
N ILE A 66 1.01 8.95 -10.36
CA ILE A 66 0.55 7.62 -9.97
C ILE A 66 -0.33 7.07 -11.09
N SER A 67 -0.02 5.86 -11.55
CA SER A 67 -0.84 5.19 -12.55
C SER A 67 -2.27 4.97 -12.03
N GLY A 68 -3.26 5.17 -12.89
CA GLY A 68 -4.67 5.08 -12.49
C GLY A 68 -5.08 3.75 -11.83
N TYR A 69 -4.43 2.63 -12.21
CA TYR A 69 -4.66 1.32 -11.59
C TYR A 69 -4.11 1.21 -10.15
N ALA A 70 -3.14 2.07 -9.79
CA ALA A 70 -2.48 2.06 -8.49
C ALA A 70 -2.99 3.16 -7.56
N LEU A 71 -3.64 4.19 -8.08
CA LEU A 71 -4.06 5.37 -7.33
C LEU A 71 -4.83 5.03 -6.05
N GLU A 72 -5.89 4.21 -6.19
CA GLU A 72 -6.71 3.81 -5.04
C GLU A 72 -5.90 3.03 -4.00
N ALA A 73 -5.02 2.13 -4.43
CA ALA A 73 -4.17 1.37 -3.52
C ALA A 73 -3.17 2.26 -2.78
N VAL A 74 -2.57 3.23 -3.48
CA VAL A 74 -1.63 4.18 -2.90
C VAL A 74 -2.32 5.07 -1.88
N GLU A 75 -3.47 5.66 -2.23
CA GLU A 75 -4.24 6.50 -1.31
C GLU A 75 -4.68 5.73 -0.08
N TYR A 76 -5.20 4.51 -0.26
CA TYR A 76 -5.63 3.68 0.85
C TYR A 76 -4.46 3.26 1.73
N ALA A 77 -3.39 2.74 1.14
CA ALA A 77 -2.19 2.34 1.88
C ALA A 77 -1.58 3.51 2.67
N ARG A 78 -1.63 4.74 2.12
CA ARG A 78 -1.23 5.96 2.84
C ARG A 78 -2.17 6.25 4.00
N PHE A 79 -3.48 6.20 3.74
CA PHE A 79 -4.51 6.49 4.73
C PHE A 79 -4.40 5.58 5.95
N ILE A 80 -4.23 4.27 5.76
CA ILE A 80 -4.07 3.32 6.88
C ILE A 80 -2.62 3.25 7.42
N GLY A 81 -1.69 4.01 6.86
CA GLY A 81 -0.31 4.14 7.35
C GLY A 81 0.60 2.96 6.99
N LEU A 82 0.29 2.22 5.92
CA LEU A 82 1.20 1.22 5.35
C LEU A 82 2.36 1.86 4.59
N ILE A 83 2.12 3.00 3.95
CA ILE A 83 3.12 3.80 3.23
C ILE A 83 3.10 5.25 3.71
N ASN A 84 4.28 5.89 3.72
CA ASN A 84 4.45 7.24 4.26
C ASN A 84 4.91 8.28 3.22
N GLY A 85 5.51 7.85 2.10
CA GLY A 85 6.22 8.74 1.19
C GLY A 85 7.57 9.20 1.74
N TYR A 86 8.14 10.22 1.11
CA TYR A 86 9.38 10.87 1.52
C TYR A 86 9.11 12.17 2.28
N GLU A 87 10.15 12.73 2.89
CA GLU A 87 10.08 13.99 3.65
C GLU A 87 9.66 15.20 2.79
N ASP A 88 9.91 15.14 1.48
CA ASP A 88 9.49 16.14 0.49
C ASP A 88 7.99 16.04 0.12
N GLY A 89 7.25 15.11 0.71
CA GLY A 89 5.84 14.87 0.45
C GLY A 89 5.56 14.03 -0.81
N SER A 90 6.60 13.56 -1.51
CA SER A 90 6.46 12.71 -2.70
C SER A 90 6.29 11.24 -2.35
N PHE A 91 5.68 10.48 -3.25
CA PHE A 91 5.61 9.02 -3.20
C PHE A 91 6.63 8.35 -4.11
N ARG A 92 6.98 8.97 -5.24
CA ARG A 92 7.83 8.47 -6.33
C ARG A 92 7.29 7.16 -6.93
N PRO A 93 6.08 7.17 -7.53
CA PRO A 93 5.36 5.96 -7.93
C PRO A 93 6.15 5.05 -8.88
N GLN A 94 6.85 5.65 -9.85
CA GLN A 94 7.64 4.94 -10.86
C GLN A 94 9.05 4.54 -10.37
N GLY A 95 9.46 5.02 -9.18
CA GLY A 95 10.73 4.64 -8.58
C GLY A 95 10.69 3.19 -8.10
N TYR A 96 11.83 2.50 -8.17
CA TYR A 96 11.95 1.15 -7.63
C TYR A 96 12.01 1.17 -6.10
N ALA A 97 11.29 0.24 -5.47
CA ALA A 97 11.38 0.05 -4.03
C ALA A 97 12.66 -0.72 -3.69
N ASN A 98 13.55 -0.12 -2.91
CA ASN A 98 14.72 -0.86 -2.43
C ASN A 98 14.34 -1.83 -1.29
N ARG A 99 15.29 -2.68 -0.88
CA ARG A 99 15.05 -3.68 0.18
C ARG A 99 14.61 -3.06 1.50
N ALA A 100 15.20 -1.94 1.92
CA ALA A 100 14.87 -1.28 3.18
C ALA A 100 13.46 -0.68 3.15
N GLU A 101 13.09 -0.06 2.03
CA GLU A 101 11.74 0.47 1.81
C GLU A 101 10.71 -0.66 1.81
N THR A 102 10.99 -1.75 1.10
CA THR A 102 10.12 -2.93 1.04
C THR A 102 9.92 -3.56 2.43
N VAL A 103 11.00 -3.73 3.20
CA VAL A 103 10.92 -4.25 4.57
C VAL A 103 10.09 -3.32 5.46
N SER A 104 10.28 -2.01 5.35
CA SER A 104 9.53 -1.02 6.13
C SER A 104 8.02 -1.13 5.85
N MET A 105 7.63 -1.27 4.58
CA MET A 105 6.23 -1.45 4.18
C MET A 105 5.63 -2.75 4.75
N ILE A 106 6.38 -3.86 4.72
CA ILE A 106 5.93 -5.15 5.28
C ILE A 106 5.79 -5.07 6.79
N LEU A 107 6.74 -4.44 7.50
CA LEU A 107 6.67 -4.26 8.95
C LEU A 107 5.43 -3.45 9.35
N ASN A 108 5.14 -2.36 8.64
CA ASN A 108 3.93 -1.58 8.85
C ASN A 108 2.67 -2.46 8.70
N LEU A 109 2.63 -3.32 7.67
CA LEU A 109 1.51 -4.24 7.45
C LEU A 109 1.35 -5.25 8.58
N LEU A 110 2.44 -5.86 9.05
CA LEU A 110 2.41 -6.83 10.14
C LEU A 110 2.01 -6.19 11.47
N GLN A 111 2.46 -4.96 11.75
CA GLN A 111 2.03 -4.19 12.90
C GLN A 111 0.54 -3.84 12.83
N LYS A 112 0.05 -3.40 11.66
CA LYS A 112 -1.39 -3.10 11.45
C LYS A 112 -2.27 -4.34 11.60
N ALA A 113 -1.75 -5.50 11.21
CA ALA A 113 -2.41 -6.80 11.39
C ALA A 113 -2.29 -7.35 12.82
N MET A 114 -1.60 -6.64 13.73
CA MET A 114 -1.32 -7.06 15.10
C MET A 114 -0.57 -8.41 15.19
N PHE A 115 0.17 -8.78 14.15
CA PHE A 115 1.04 -9.97 14.16
C PHE A 115 2.35 -9.72 14.88
N ILE A 116 2.76 -8.45 14.98
CA ILE A 116 3.93 -8.00 15.73
C ILE A 116 3.59 -6.74 16.53
N ASN A 117 4.27 -6.57 17.66
CA ASN A 117 4.13 -5.39 18.51
C ASN A 117 4.93 -4.20 17.93
N PRO A 118 4.49 -2.96 18.20
CA PRO A 118 5.18 -1.75 17.76
C PRO A 118 6.58 -1.59 18.38
#